data_AF-A0AAD2VSQ6-F1
#
_entry.id   AF-A0AAD2VSQ6-F1
#
_cell.length_a   1.000
_cell.length_b   1.000
_cell.length_c   1.000
_cell.angle_alpha   90.00
_cell.angle_beta   90.00
_cell.angle_gamma   90.00
#
_symmetry.space_group_name_H-M   'P 1'
#
loop_
_entity.id
_entity.type
_entity.pdbx_description
1 polymer ?
#
loop_
_entity_poly.entity_id
_entity_poly.type
_entity_poly.pdbx_seq_one_letter_code
_entity_poly.pdbx_strand_id
1 'polypeptide(L)'
;MKKTIYLFSFAVILLLVTKAVTYVDFEEKDLIKSIIPAWIQAIGSILAIMIAGMISAKQIKHEKQLEKIKSAQSDLSKMRIVRALIIRSVTLMNEVRNAIERGDDRDFHQVSPWTMRNTKRAMENLNLFDVPDGMLALDLLAIGPSLEEIATLWDKCMEESLHSENNHPTIDSYNELDQASQEVLKVCEAAFELATQEVNRLVALVK
;
A
#
# COMPACT_ATOMS: atom_id res chain seq x y z
N MET A 1 9.16 19.37 33.88
CA MET A 1 9.08 20.84 33.71
C MET A 1 7.70 21.38 33.32
N LYS A 2 6.91 20.79 32.40
CA LYS A 2 5.59 21.34 32.04
C LYS A 2 4.57 21.29 33.20
N LYS A 3 4.49 20.18 33.94
CA LYS A 3 3.57 20.03 35.11
C LYS A 3 3.82 21.05 36.22
N THR A 4 5.07 21.38 36.50
CA THR A 4 5.44 22.34 37.55
C THR A 4 5.06 23.76 37.18
N ILE A 5 5.11 24.13 35.89
CA ILE A 5 4.69 25.44 35.39
C ILE A 5 3.17 25.60 35.52
N TYR A 6 2.37 24.58 35.15
CA TYR A 6 0.91 24.63 35.31
C TYR A 6 0.47 24.73 36.78
N LEU A 7 1.15 24.02 37.68
CA LEU A 7 0.83 24.08 39.11
C LEU A 7 1.14 25.47 39.70
N PHE A 8 2.25 26.07 39.25
CA PHE A 8 2.67 27.40 39.70
C PHE A 8 1.74 28.50 39.18
N SER A 9 1.36 28.45 37.89
CA SER A 9 0.38 29.39 37.32
C SER A 9 -0.99 29.26 37.99
N PHE A 10 -1.42 28.05 38.34
CA PHE A 10 -2.68 27.84 39.07
C PHE A 10 -2.62 28.44 40.49
N ALA A 11 -1.51 28.23 41.22
CA ALA A 11 -1.33 28.79 42.55
C ALA A 11 -1.33 30.33 42.55
N VAL A 12 -0.72 30.96 41.53
CA VAL A 12 -0.69 32.42 41.39
C VAL A 12 -2.07 32.99 41.08
N ILE A 13 -2.84 32.33 40.21
CA ILE A 13 -4.22 32.74 39.89
C ILE A 13 -5.11 32.62 41.13
N LEU A 14 -4.97 31.53 41.89
CA LEU A 14 -5.75 31.32 43.12
C LEU A 14 -5.43 32.39 44.19
N LEU A 15 -4.15 32.77 44.31
CA LEU A 15 -3.68 33.85 45.19
C LEU A 15 -4.20 35.23 44.77
N LEU A 16 -4.26 35.51 43.46
CA LEU A 16 -4.82 36.77 42.94
C LEU A 16 -6.33 36.86 43.15
N VAL A 17 -7.07 35.76 42.94
CA VAL A 17 -8.52 35.70 43.18
C VAL A 17 -8.83 35.89 44.67
N THR A 18 -8.11 35.21 45.56
CA THR A 18 -8.32 35.36 47.01
C THR A 18 -8.00 36.77 47.48
N LYS A 19 -6.91 37.38 47.01
CA LYS A 19 -6.56 38.77 47.32
C LYS A 19 -7.61 39.77 46.81
N ALA A 20 -8.13 39.56 45.60
CA ALA A 20 -9.18 40.40 45.04
C ALA A 20 -10.50 40.30 45.83
N VAL A 21 -10.87 39.10 46.29
CA VAL A 21 -12.07 38.88 47.12
C VAL A 21 -11.93 39.52 48.50
N THR A 22 -10.72 39.57 49.09
CA THR A 22 -10.49 40.18 50.41
C THR A 22 -10.39 41.71 50.40
N TYR A 23 -10.24 42.35 49.24
CA TYR A 23 -10.12 43.81 49.10
C TYR A 23 -11.46 44.51 48.78
N VAL A 24 -12.54 43.76 48.63
CA VAL A 24 -13.88 44.31 48.40
C VAL A 24 -14.50 44.66 49.76
N ASP A 25 -14.46 45.94 50.12
CA ASP A 25 -15.22 46.47 51.24
C ASP A 25 -16.72 46.31 50.95
N PHE A 26 -17.45 45.70 51.91
CA PHE A 26 -18.80 45.16 51.75
C PHE A 26 -19.92 46.22 51.78
N GLU A 27 -19.70 47.44 51.24
CA GLU A 27 -20.72 48.50 51.20
C GLU A 27 -21.48 48.64 49.86
N GLU A 28 -21.03 48.05 48.76
CA GLU A 28 -21.74 48.10 47.46
C GLU A 28 -22.27 46.73 47.00
N LYS A 29 -23.39 46.30 47.58
CA LYS A 29 -24.06 45.02 47.25
C LYS A 29 -24.69 44.96 45.85
N ASP A 30 -24.87 46.09 45.16
CA ASP A 30 -25.49 46.12 43.82
C ASP A 30 -24.49 46.01 42.66
N LEU A 31 -23.25 46.50 42.81
CA LEU A 31 -22.21 46.39 41.79
C LEU A 31 -21.65 44.96 41.69
N ILE A 32 -21.54 44.26 42.82
CA ILE A 32 -21.05 42.88 42.85
C ILE A 32 -22.02 41.93 42.14
N LYS A 33 -23.34 42.16 42.24
CA LYS A 33 -24.36 41.28 41.62
C LYS A 33 -24.35 41.33 40.08
N SER A 34 -23.94 42.46 39.49
CA SER A 34 -23.85 42.62 38.03
C SER A 34 -22.48 42.20 37.46
N ILE A 35 -21.41 42.31 38.26
CA ILE A 35 -20.05 41.95 37.85
C ILE A 35 -19.84 40.43 37.94
N ILE A 36 -20.48 39.74 38.89
CA ILE A 36 -20.31 38.29 39.10
C ILE A 36 -20.51 37.43 37.84
N PRO A 37 -21.60 37.60 37.06
CA PRO A 37 -21.83 36.80 35.87
C PRO A 37 -20.79 37.05 34.76
N ALA A 38 -20.33 38.29 34.62
CA ALA A 38 -19.46 38.72 33.52
C ALA A 38 -18.04 38.13 33.63
N TRP A 39 -17.44 38.10 34.83
CA TRP A 39 -16.09 37.53 35.00
C TRP A 39 -16.10 36.00 34.93
N ILE A 40 -17.14 35.34 35.45
CA ILE A 40 -17.32 33.88 35.33
C ILE A 40 -17.45 33.49 33.85
N GLN A 41 -18.20 34.26 33.07
CA GLN A 41 -18.33 34.04 31.63
C GLN A 41 -17.01 34.27 30.88
N ALA A 42 -16.24 35.30 31.24
CA ALA A 42 -14.93 35.57 30.64
C ALA A 42 -13.94 34.41 30.90
N ILE A 43 -13.88 33.89 32.13
CA ILE A 43 -13.05 32.73 32.48
C ILE A 43 -13.53 31.48 31.74
N GLY A 44 -14.84 31.22 31.69
CA GLY A 44 -15.41 30.10 30.95
C GLY A 44 -15.11 30.15 29.46
N SER A 45 -15.13 31.35 28.86
CA SER A 45 -14.82 31.57 27.45
C SER A 45 -13.35 31.31 27.14
N ILE A 46 -12.43 31.80 27.97
CA ILE A 46 -10.98 31.57 27.83
C ILE A 46 -10.66 30.08 28.01
N LEU A 47 -11.30 29.41 28.97
CA LEU A 47 -11.13 27.98 29.20
C LEU A 47 -11.66 27.15 28.01
N ALA A 48 -12.81 27.54 27.45
CA ALA A 48 -13.38 26.90 26.26
C ALA A 48 -12.46 27.04 25.04
N ILE A 49 -11.86 28.21 24.82
CA ILE A 49 -10.89 28.45 23.74
C ILE A 49 -9.63 27.58 23.93
N MET A 50 -9.12 27.48 25.17
CA MET A 50 -7.97 26.60 25.48
C MET A 50 -8.30 25.12 25.24
N ILE A 51 -9.47 24.66 25.67
CA ILE A 51 -9.93 23.28 25.45
C ILE A 51 -10.12 23.01 23.95
N ALA A 52 -10.73 23.94 23.20
CA ALA A 52 -10.88 23.84 21.76
C ALA A 52 -9.52 23.78 21.03
N GLY A 53 -8.53 24.59 21.47
CA GLY A 53 -7.16 24.53 20.95
C GLY A 53 -6.46 23.20 21.23
N MET A 54 -6.65 22.62 22.43
CA MET A 54 -6.11 21.30 22.77
C MET A 54 -6.78 20.16 21.99
N ILE A 55 -8.10 20.23 21.77
CA ILE A 55 -8.85 19.26 20.96
C ILE A 55 -8.43 19.38 19.49
N SER A 56 -8.30 20.59 18.97
CA SER A 56 -7.84 20.86 17.61
C SER A 56 -6.42 20.33 17.36
N ALA A 57 -5.47 20.54 18.30
CA ALA A 57 -4.13 19.98 18.18
C ALA A 57 -4.12 18.44 18.18
N LYS A 58 -5.01 17.80 18.94
CA LYS A 58 -5.21 16.35 18.89
C LYS A 58 -5.85 15.91 17.57
N GLN A 59 -6.87 16.61 17.09
CA GLN A 59 -7.53 16.35 15.80
C GLN A 59 -6.52 16.44 14.64
N ILE A 60 -5.68 17.47 14.59
CA ILE A 60 -4.63 17.60 13.56
C ILE A 60 -3.66 16.42 13.60
N LYS A 61 -3.28 15.94 14.80
CA LYS A 61 -2.40 14.77 14.92
C LYS A 61 -3.12 13.50 14.46
N HIS A 62 -4.38 13.33 14.83
CA HIS A 62 -5.21 12.20 14.41
C HIS A 62 -5.47 12.20 12.90
N GLU A 63 -5.75 13.35 12.29
CA GLU A 63 -5.93 13.52 10.84
C GLU A 63 -4.65 13.15 10.09
N LYS A 64 -3.48 13.63 10.53
CA LYS A 64 -2.20 13.24 9.94
C LYS A 64 -1.91 11.74 10.05
N GLN A 65 -2.32 11.10 11.15
CA GLN A 65 -2.20 9.65 11.30
C GLN A 65 -3.18 8.91 10.38
N LEU A 66 -4.41 9.39 10.28
CA LEU A 66 -5.45 8.84 9.42
C LEU A 66 -5.05 8.91 7.94
N GLU A 67 -4.48 10.03 7.51
CA GLU A 67 -3.98 10.24 6.15
C GLU A 67 -2.84 9.27 5.81
N LYS A 68 -1.89 9.07 6.74
CA LYS A 68 -0.80 8.09 6.57
C LYS A 68 -1.32 6.66 6.44
N ILE A 69 -2.28 6.27 7.27
CA ILE A 69 -2.89 4.93 7.20
C ILE A 69 -3.64 4.75 5.87
N LYS A 70 -4.39 5.78 5.45
CA LYS A 70 -5.11 5.76 4.17
C LYS A 70 -4.17 5.63 2.98
N SER A 71 -3.04 6.34 3.00
CA SER A 71 -1.99 6.21 1.98
C SER A 71 -1.42 4.79 1.97
N ALA A 72 -0.98 4.28 3.13
CA ALA A 72 -0.41 2.94 3.23
C ALA A 72 -1.40 1.83 2.81
N GLN A 73 -2.70 1.99 3.08
CA GLN A 73 -3.74 1.06 2.65
C GLN A 73 -3.97 1.10 1.13
N SER A 74 -3.89 2.29 0.52
CA SER A 74 -3.92 2.44 -0.93
C SER A 74 -2.72 1.74 -1.58
N ASP A 75 -1.52 1.99 -1.05
CA ASP A 75 -0.27 1.37 -1.55
C ASP A 75 -0.31 -0.15 -1.42
N LEU A 76 -0.83 -0.66 -0.29
CA LEU A 76 -1.04 -2.09 -0.08
C LEU A 76 -2.00 -2.69 -1.11
N SER A 77 -3.09 -1.99 -1.46
CA SER A 77 -4.03 -2.45 -2.48
C SER A 77 -3.37 -2.56 -3.85
N LYS A 78 -2.58 -1.55 -4.25
CA LYS A 78 -1.82 -1.56 -5.51
C LYS A 78 -0.82 -2.72 -5.53
N MET A 79 -0.05 -2.90 -4.46
CA MET A 79 0.94 -3.98 -4.37
C MET A 79 0.33 -5.38 -4.39
N ARG A 80 -0.90 -5.55 -3.90
CA ARG A 80 -1.63 -6.82 -4.03
C ARG A 80 -1.98 -7.14 -5.48
N ILE A 81 -2.33 -6.13 -6.28
CA ILE A 81 -2.59 -6.30 -7.72
C ILE A 81 -1.30 -6.71 -8.43
N VAL A 82 -0.20 -6.00 -8.16
CA VAL A 82 1.13 -6.34 -8.70
C VAL A 82 1.51 -7.79 -8.36
N ARG A 83 1.40 -8.17 -7.09
CA ARG A 83 1.68 -9.55 -6.64
C ARG A 83 0.79 -10.58 -7.33
N ALA A 84 -0.50 -10.28 -7.51
CA ALA A 84 -1.42 -11.20 -8.19
C ALA A 84 -1.03 -11.42 -9.66
N LEU A 85 -0.59 -10.36 -10.35
CA LEU A 85 -0.11 -10.46 -11.74
C LEU A 85 1.18 -11.28 -11.83
N ILE A 86 2.12 -11.09 -10.91
CA ILE A 86 3.35 -11.89 -10.87
C ILE A 86 3.05 -13.37 -10.59
N ILE A 87 2.18 -13.67 -9.61
CA ILE A 87 1.75 -15.05 -9.34
C ILE A 87 1.17 -15.68 -10.60
N ARG A 88 0.32 -14.96 -11.34
CA ARG A 88 -0.24 -15.44 -12.59
C ARG A 88 0.84 -15.77 -13.62
N SER A 89 1.87 -14.93 -13.75
CA SER A 89 3.01 -15.21 -14.63
C SER A 89 3.78 -16.46 -14.20
N VAL A 90 4.05 -16.64 -12.91
CA VAL A 90 4.67 -17.86 -12.36
C VAL A 90 3.83 -19.10 -12.71
N THR A 91 2.50 -19.02 -12.54
CA THR A 91 1.62 -20.13 -12.90
C THR A 91 1.68 -20.47 -14.39
N LEU A 92 1.62 -19.45 -15.26
CA LEU A 92 1.69 -19.64 -16.71
C LEU A 92 3.01 -20.27 -17.16
N MET A 93 4.14 -19.85 -16.57
CA MET A 93 5.44 -20.46 -16.88
C MET A 93 5.51 -21.91 -16.40
N ASN A 94 4.95 -22.22 -15.22
CA ASN A 94 4.87 -23.60 -14.75
C ASN A 94 3.95 -24.46 -15.63
N GLU A 95 2.85 -23.93 -16.17
CA GLU A 95 1.99 -24.65 -17.12
C GLU A 95 2.77 -25.02 -18.39
N VAL A 96 3.50 -24.06 -18.97
CA VAL A 96 4.37 -24.31 -20.15
C VAL A 96 5.39 -25.39 -19.83
N ARG A 97 6.11 -25.25 -18.72
CA ARG A 97 7.15 -26.20 -18.33
C ARG A 97 6.60 -27.59 -18.02
N ASN A 98 5.44 -27.68 -17.37
CA ASN A 98 4.79 -28.97 -17.12
C ASN A 98 4.40 -29.66 -18.44
N ALA A 99 3.87 -28.91 -19.41
CA ALA A 99 3.53 -29.45 -20.71
C ALA A 99 4.78 -29.95 -21.46
N ILE A 100 5.90 -29.22 -21.35
CA ILE A 100 7.19 -29.63 -21.90
C ILE A 100 7.70 -30.90 -21.19
N GLU A 101 7.86 -30.87 -19.87
CA GLU A 101 8.47 -31.96 -19.09
C GLU A 101 7.67 -33.28 -19.16
N ARG A 102 6.33 -33.22 -19.22
CA ARG A 102 5.47 -34.40 -19.17
C ARG A 102 5.01 -34.89 -20.53
N GLY A 103 4.87 -34.00 -21.50
CA GLY A 103 4.39 -34.33 -22.84
C GLY A 103 2.95 -34.90 -22.89
N ASP A 104 2.13 -34.70 -21.85
CA ASP A 104 0.73 -35.16 -21.81
C ASP A 104 -0.17 -34.13 -22.52
N ASP A 105 -1.02 -34.58 -23.45
CA ASP A 105 -2.01 -33.76 -24.15
C ASP A 105 -2.82 -32.87 -23.20
N ARG A 106 -3.15 -33.37 -22.00
CA ARG A 106 -3.90 -32.59 -21.00
C ARG A 106 -3.16 -31.35 -20.51
N ASP A 107 -1.83 -31.41 -20.45
CA ASP A 107 -1.00 -30.29 -20.01
C ASP A 107 -0.83 -29.27 -21.16
N PHE A 108 -0.78 -29.73 -22.42
CA PHE A 108 -0.82 -28.83 -23.59
C PHE A 108 -2.11 -27.99 -23.66
N HIS A 109 -3.26 -28.57 -23.32
CA HIS A 109 -4.54 -27.84 -23.32
C HIS A 109 -4.65 -26.79 -22.19
N GLN A 110 -3.83 -26.89 -21.15
CA GLN A 110 -3.81 -25.91 -20.06
C GLN A 110 -3.05 -24.65 -20.45
N VAL A 111 -2.04 -24.77 -21.32
CA VAL A 111 -1.25 -23.62 -21.77
C VAL A 111 -2.07 -22.72 -22.66
N SER A 112 -2.22 -21.46 -22.24
CA SER A 112 -3.04 -20.47 -22.93
C SER A 112 -2.22 -19.24 -23.35
N PRO A 113 -1.72 -19.19 -24.60
CA PRO A 113 -1.04 -18.02 -25.16
C PRO A 113 -1.88 -16.73 -25.06
N TRP A 114 -3.20 -16.85 -25.22
CA TRP A 114 -4.12 -15.74 -25.01
C TRP A 114 -4.05 -15.18 -23.58
N THR A 115 -3.98 -16.06 -22.58
CA THR A 115 -3.84 -15.65 -21.18
C THR A 115 -2.51 -14.96 -20.91
N MET A 116 -1.41 -15.42 -21.53
CA MET A 116 -0.10 -14.76 -21.44
C MET A 116 -0.15 -13.34 -21.99
N ARG A 117 -0.68 -13.15 -23.20
CA ARG A 117 -0.84 -11.83 -23.85
C ARG A 117 -1.74 -10.89 -23.03
N ASN A 118 -2.80 -11.41 -22.42
CA ASN A 118 -3.64 -10.61 -21.53
C ASN A 118 -2.95 -10.22 -20.23
N THR A 119 -2.13 -11.12 -19.68
CA THR A 119 -1.35 -10.83 -18.46
C THR A 119 -0.32 -9.74 -18.75
N LYS A 120 0.35 -9.79 -19.91
CA LYS A 120 1.18 -8.69 -20.41
C LYS A 120 0.41 -7.37 -20.47
N ARG A 121 -0.75 -7.31 -21.13
CA ARG A 121 -1.56 -6.07 -21.21
C ARG A 121 -1.93 -5.54 -19.82
N ALA A 122 -2.23 -6.43 -18.88
CA ALA A 122 -2.52 -6.05 -17.51
C ALA A 122 -1.27 -5.45 -16.81
N MET A 123 -0.08 -6.00 -17.07
CA MET A 123 1.19 -5.48 -16.58
C MET A 123 1.56 -4.13 -17.21
N GLU A 124 1.33 -3.94 -18.51
CA GLU A 124 1.57 -2.67 -19.21
C GLU A 124 0.70 -1.51 -18.70
N ASN A 125 -0.47 -1.84 -18.14
CA ASN A 125 -1.37 -0.86 -17.51
C ASN A 125 -0.99 -0.51 -16.07
N LEU A 126 0.05 -1.13 -15.49
CA LEU A 126 0.55 -0.77 -14.18
C LEU A 126 1.33 0.55 -14.26
N ASN A 127 1.06 1.44 -13.31
CA ASN A 127 1.91 2.60 -13.12
C ASN A 127 3.17 2.20 -12.35
N LEU A 128 4.30 2.04 -13.05
CA LEU A 128 5.56 1.61 -12.44
C LEU A 128 6.11 2.60 -11.40
N PHE A 129 5.75 3.88 -11.50
CA PHE A 129 6.12 4.89 -10.49
C PHE A 129 5.43 4.67 -9.14
N ASP A 130 4.35 3.87 -9.10
CA ASP A 130 3.69 3.48 -7.86
C ASP A 130 4.32 2.24 -7.21
N VAL A 131 5.30 1.60 -7.86
CA VAL A 131 6.01 0.44 -7.30
C VAL A 131 7.16 0.94 -6.41
N PRO A 132 7.18 0.58 -5.10
CA PRO A 132 8.14 1.14 -4.15
C PRO A 132 9.59 0.72 -4.41
N ASP A 133 9.78 -0.46 -4.99
CA ASP A 133 11.08 -1.07 -5.23
C ASP A 133 11.48 -0.99 -6.70
N GLY A 134 12.66 -0.41 -6.97
CA GLY A 134 13.15 -0.20 -8.33
C GLY A 134 13.52 -1.49 -9.06
N MET A 135 13.99 -2.52 -8.35
CA MET A 135 14.30 -3.81 -8.97
C MET A 135 13.00 -4.54 -9.35
N LEU A 136 12.00 -4.53 -8.47
CA LEU A 136 10.68 -5.06 -8.78
C LEU A 136 10.04 -4.35 -9.99
N ALA A 137 10.21 -3.04 -10.12
CA ALA A 137 9.72 -2.31 -11.29
C ALA A 137 10.44 -2.73 -12.58
N LEU A 138 11.74 -3.00 -12.52
CA LEU A 138 12.51 -3.53 -13.66
C LEU A 138 12.10 -4.96 -14.02
N ASP A 139 11.89 -5.82 -13.03
CA ASP A 139 11.42 -7.19 -13.27
C ASP A 139 10.03 -7.20 -13.91
N LEU A 140 9.11 -6.34 -13.44
CA LEU A 140 7.78 -6.19 -14.04
C LEU A 140 7.85 -5.71 -15.50
N LEU A 141 8.79 -4.82 -15.82
CA LEU A 141 9.05 -4.38 -17.20
C LEU A 141 9.56 -5.51 -18.10
N ALA A 142 10.31 -6.46 -17.53
CA ALA A 142 10.83 -7.61 -18.28
C ALA A 142 9.76 -8.70 -18.48
N ILE A 143 8.96 -9.00 -17.44
CA ILE A 143 7.99 -10.11 -17.47
C ILE A 143 6.95 -9.91 -18.59
N GLY A 144 6.43 -8.69 -18.78
CA GLY A 144 5.39 -8.42 -19.79
C GLY A 144 5.81 -8.84 -21.21
N PRO A 145 6.89 -8.27 -21.77
CA PRO A 145 7.44 -8.67 -23.06
C PRO A 145 7.79 -10.17 -23.12
N SER A 146 8.40 -10.71 -22.08
CA SER A 146 8.75 -12.13 -22.02
C SER A 146 7.54 -13.06 -22.13
N LEU A 147 6.39 -12.71 -21.55
CA LEU A 147 5.16 -13.49 -21.72
C LEU A 147 4.66 -13.51 -23.17
N GLU A 148 4.85 -12.43 -23.93
CA GLU A 148 4.52 -12.40 -25.36
C GLU A 148 5.46 -13.27 -26.18
N GLU A 149 6.76 -13.24 -25.84
CA GLU A 149 7.77 -14.08 -26.47
C GLU A 149 7.45 -15.56 -26.27
N ILE A 150 7.18 -15.99 -25.03
CA ILE A 150 6.77 -17.37 -24.73
C ILE A 150 5.47 -17.74 -25.46
N ALA A 151 4.48 -16.84 -25.50
CA ALA A 151 3.24 -17.09 -26.24
C ALA A 151 3.50 -17.30 -27.75
N THR A 152 4.42 -16.54 -28.32
CA THR A 152 4.79 -16.64 -29.74
C THR A 152 5.58 -17.91 -30.04
N LEU A 153 6.54 -18.26 -29.18
CA LEU A 153 7.29 -19.51 -29.28
C LEU A 153 6.38 -20.73 -29.12
N TRP A 154 5.42 -20.66 -28.21
CA TRP A 154 4.40 -21.70 -28.04
C TRP A 154 3.55 -21.88 -29.30
N ASP A 155 2.99 -20.78 -29.83
CA ASP A 155 2.19 -20.83 -31.06
C ASP A 155 3.00 -21.40 -32.23
N LYS A 156 4.28 -21.02 -32.37
CA LYS A 156 5.21 -21.57 -33.38
C LYS A 156 5.40 -23.09 -33.19
N CYS A 157 5.64 -23.56 -31.96
CA CYS A 157 5.78 -24.98 -31.69
C CYS A 157 4.51 -25.76 -32.04
N MET A 158 3.33 -25.23 -31.70
CA MET A 158 2.06 -25.87 -32.03
C MET A 158 1.81 -25.90 -33.55
N GLU A 159 2.12 -24.82 -34.26
CA GLU A 159 2.01 -24.76 -35.72
C GLU A 159 2.95 -25.76 -36.41
N GLU A 160 4.21 -25.85 -35.99
CA GLU A 160 5.18 -26.84 -36.51
C GLU A 160 4.69 -28.27 -36.26
N SER A 161 4.12 -28.54 -35.10
CA SER A 161 3.56 -29.84 -34.75
C SER A 161 2.44 -30.24 -35.71
N LEU A 162 1.56 -29.31 -36.10
CA LEU A 162 0.46 -29.58 -37.04
C LEU A 162 0.92 -29.93 -38.46
N HIS A 163 2.12 -29.49 -38.86
CA HIS A 163 2.66 -29.67 -40.21
C HIS A 163 3.74 -30.76 -40.29
N SER A 164 4.07 -31.39 -39.16
CA SER A 164 5.09 -32.44 -39.02
C SER A 164 4.47 -33.84 -39.20
N GLU A 165 5.14 -34.73 -39.94
CA GLU A 165 4.69 -36.13 -40.13
C GLU A 165 4.48 -36.89 -38.81
N ASN A 166 5.14 -36.46 -37.73
CA ASN A 166 5.09 -37.09 -36.41
C ASN A 166 4.28 -36.30 -35.38
N ASN A 167 3.57 -35.23 -35.77
CA ASN A 167 2.85 -34.33 -34.85
C ASN A 167 3.72 -33.71 -33.72
N HIS A 168 5.02 -33.56 -33.96
CA HIS A 168 5.97 -32.99 -33.00
C HIS A 168 6.66 -31.75 -33.58
N PRO A 169 6.91 -30.72 -32.75
CA PRO A 169 7.64 -29.53 -33.16
C PRO A 169 9.10 -29.87 -33.48
N THR A 170 9.81 -28.95 -34.14
CA THR A 170 11.25 -29.11 -34.33
C THR A 170 12.00 -29.09 -32.99
N ILE A 171 13.05 -29.90 -32.87
CA ILE A 171 13.86 -30.00 -31.65
C ILE A 171 14.42 -28.62 -31.26
N ASP A 172 14.79 -27.79 -32.24
CA ASP A 172 15.33 -26.46 -32.02
C ASP A 172 14.28 -25.49 -31.43
N SER A 173 13.07 -25.42 -32.01
CA SER A 173 11.98 -24.58 -31.48
C SER A 173 11.53 -25.01 -30.08
N TYR A 174 11.52 -26.32 -29.81
CA TYR A 174 11.17 -26.86 -28.51
C TYR A 174 12.21 -26.53 -27.42
N ASN A 175 13.50 -26.64 -27.74
CA ASN A 175 14.59 -26.25 -26.83
C ASN A 175 14.60 -24.74 -26.56
N GLU A 176 14.33 -23.93 -27.59
CA GLU A 176 14.21 -22.47 -27.47
C GLU A 176 13.09 -22.09 -26.49
N LEU A 177 11.93 -22.74 -26.62
CA LEU A 177 10.79 -22.54 -25.71
C LEU A 177 11.11 -23.01 -24.27
N ASP A 178 11.74 -24.17 -24.10
CA ASP A 178 12.11 -24.68 -22.77
C ASP A 178 13.08 -23.72 -22.05
N GLN A 179 14.17 -23.34 -22.72
CA GLN A 179 15.15 -22.42 -22.16
C GLN A 179 14.53 -21.07 -21.80
N ALA A 180 13.78 -20.48 -22.74
CA ALA A 180 13.12 -19.19 -22.51
C ALA A 180 12.14 -19.29 -21.33
N SER A 181 11.33 -20.35 -21.26
CA SER A 181 10.36 -20.53 -20.17
C SER A 181 11.03 -20.64 -18.80
N GLN A 182 12.21 -21.28 -18.74
CA GLN A 182 12.99 -21.40 -17.51
C GLN A 182 13.59 -20.07 -17.07
N GLU A 183 14.12 -19.28 -18.01
CA GLU A 183 14.67 -17.95 -17.72
C GLU A 183 13.58 -16.99 -17.22
N VAL A 184 12.42 -16.97 -17.89
CA VAL A 184 11.29 -16.13 -17.50
C VAL A 184 10.71 -16.55 -16.15
N LEU A 185 10.65 -17.85 -15.85
CA LEU A 185 10.23 -18.33 -14.54
C LEU A 185 11.12 -17.79 -13.42
N LYS A 186 12.45 -17.81 -13.59
CA LYS A 186 13.39 -17.28 -12.57
C LYS A 186 13.15 -15.80 -12.29
N VAL A 187 12.91 -14.99 -13.33
CA VAL A 187 12.57 -13.57 -13.18
C VAL A 187 11.24 -13.41 -12.44
N CYS A 188 10.22 -14.20 -12.80
CA CYS A 188 8.92 -14.16 -12.12
C CYS A 188 9.02 -14.55 -10.63
N GLU A 189 9.83 -15.55 -10.29
CA GLU A 189 10.06 -15.98 -8.91
C GLU A 189 10.80 -14.92 -8.10
N ALA A 190 11.84 -14.31 -8.66
CA ALA A 190 12.54 -13.19 -8.01
C ALA A 190 11.60 -12.01 -7.74
N ALA A 191 10.81 -11.61 -8.75
CA ALA A 191 9.80 -10.57 -8.61
C ALA A 191 8.74 -10.93 -7.56
N PHE A 192 8.36 -12.21 -7.46
CA PHE A 192 7.39 -12.68 -6.48
C PHE A 192 7.89 -12.55 -5.05
N GLU A 193 9.17 -12.87 -4.82
CA GLU A 193 9.82 -12.70 -3.51
C GLU A 193 9.84 -11.22 -3.11
N LEU A 194 10.29 -10.34 -4.01
CA LEU A 194 10.33 -8.88 -3.78
C LEU A 194 8.93 -8.32 -3.50
N ALA A 195 7.94 -8.68 -4.33
CA ALA A 195 6.56 -8.24 -4.14
C ALA A 195 5.97 -8.75 -2.82
N THR A 196 6.32 -9.96 -2.39
CA THR A 196 5.85 -10.53 -1.12
C THR A 196 6.49 -9.83 0.08
N GLN A 197 7.79 -9.53 0.02
CA GLN A 197 8.47 -8.74 1.05
C GLN A 197 7.83 -7.35 1.20
N GLU A 198 7.55 -6.68 0.09
CA GLU A 198 6.97 -5.34 0.09
C GLU A 198 5.52 -5.33 0.59
N VAL A 199 4.71 -6.31 0.19
CA VAL A 199 3.36 -6.50 0.74
C VAL A 199 3.41 -6.71 2.27
N ASN A 200 4.33 -7.54 2.76
CA ASN A 200 4.47 -7.79 4.20
C ASN A 200 4.90 -6.52 4.96
N ARG A 201 5.80 -5.71 4.37
CA ARG A 201 6.21 -4.40 4.92
C ARG A 201 5.01 -3.46 5.05
N LEU A 202 4.20 -3.35 4.00
CA LEU A 202 3.00 -2.49 4.00
C LEU A 202 1.93 -2.99 4.97
N VAL A 203 1.73 -4.31 5.09
CA VAL A 203 0.82 -4.89 6.09
C VAL A 203 1.25 -4.53 7.52
N ALA A 204 2.55 -4.54 7.80
CA ALA A 204 3.07 -4.15 9.12
C ALA A 204 2.87 -2.66 9.44
N LEU A 205 2.80 -1.79 8.43
CA LEU A 205 2.55 -0.35 8.60
C LEU A 205 1.07 0.00 8.80
N VAL A 206 0.16 -0.86 8.32
CA VAL A 206 -1.30 -0.67 8.42
C VAL A 206 -1.87 -1.25 9.72
N LYS A 207 -1.19 -2.19 10.37
CA LYS A 207 -1.55 -2.76 11.67
C LYS A 207 -1.18 -1.83 12.84
#